data_AF-A0A951C223-F1
#
_entry.id   AF-A0A951C223-F1
#
_cell.length_a   1.000
_cell.length_b   1.000
_cell.length_c   1.000
_cell.angle_alpha   90.00
_cell.angle_beta   90.00
_cell.angle_gamma   90.00
#
_symmetry.space_group_name_H-M   'P 1'
#
loop_
_entity.id
_entity.type
_entity.pdbx_description
1 polymer ?
#
loop_
_entity_poly.entity_id
_entity_poly.type
_entity_poly.pdbx_seq_one_letter_code
_entity_poly.pdbx_strand_id
1 'polypeptide(L)'
;MTENHLMQLAHDVVRRALEAGATDAECTAAEGEEFSANVRMRELESLKEAGSRGMGVRVLVGRRAGSASTSDLSREGIERLVRSAMELAEVTNEDPHAGLPEPEEFGSLEGDLRLCAADVAGLATESKVEIAKRAEEAAFATDPRVSNSEGASFDSHEGRHIFVNSRGFAGEYRTSYCSVSAVPVAREADSMERDYWDSLSRSFRGLDKPEDVGRTAARRALRRLRPVKVQTQKVPVVFEPRVARGLMGNIFEAVHGMAVYRHQSFLAGKIGERVASEQVTLIDDGTIPGLFGTSPFDDEGVPSR
;
A
#
# COMPACT_ATOMS: atom_id res chain seq x y z
N MET A 1 10.29 -8.27 -22.50
CA MET A 1 11.60 -8.18 -21.83
C MET A 1 11.66 -9.31 -20.83
N THR A 2 12.78 -10.03 -20.75
CA THR A 2 12.89 -11.21 -19.87
C THR A 2 12.75 -10.77 -18.41
N GLU A 3 12.07 -11.59 -17.61
CA GLU A 3 11.88 -11.45 -16.16
C GLU A 3 13.20 -11.07 -15.45
N ASN A 4 14.33 -11.58 -15.93
CA ASN A 4 15.65 -11.30 -15.36
C ASN A 4 16.23 -9.88 -15.56
N HIS A 5 15.63 -9.02 -16.41
CA HIS A 5 16.28 -7.75 -16.78
C HIS A 5 16.32 -6.73 -15.63
N LEU A 6 15.22 -6.54 -14.88
CA LEU A 6 15.16 -5.51 -13.83
C LEU A 6 16.06 -5.85 -12.64
N MET A 7 16.16 -7.13 -12.28
CA MET A 7 17.09 -7.63 -11.27
C MET A 7 18.54 -7.37 -11.67
N GLN A 8 18.89 -7.64 -12.93
CA GLN A 8 20.22 -7.35 -13.47
C GLN A 8 20.54 -5.85 -13.43
N LEU A 9 19.57 -4.98 -13.71
CA LEU A 9 19.77 -3.53 -13.59
C LEU A 9 19.97 -3.10 -12.14
N ALA A 10 19.23 -3.68 -11.17
CA ALA A 10 19.43 -3.38 -9.75
C ALA A 10 20.84 -3.76 -9.28
N HIS A 11 21.33 -4.94 -9.66
CA HIS A 11 22.72 -5.32 -9.45
C HIS A 11 23.71 -4.37 -10.15
N ASP A 12 23.42 -3.94 -11.37
CA ASP A 12 24.27 -2.99 -12.12
C ASP A 12 24.40 -1.64 -11.39
N VAL A 13 23.29 -1.14 -10.83
CA VAL A 13 23.26 0.10 -10.04
C VAL A 13 24.14 -0.03 -8.79
N VAL A 14 23.97 -1.09 -7.99
CA VAL A 14 24.77 -1.33 -6.78
C VAL A 14 26.26 -1.46 -7.14
N ARG A 15 26.58 -2.24 -8.17
CA ARG A 15 27.96 -2.41 -8.65
C ARG A 15 28.60 -1.08 -9.05
N ARG A 16 27.89 -0.25 -9.82
CA ARG A 16 28.38 1.07 -10.24
C ARG A 16 28.57 2.04 -9.08
N ALA A 17 27.69 1.98 -8.07
CA ALA A 17 27.84 2.79 -6.86
C ALA A 17 29.12 2.43 -6.09
N LEU A 18 29.41 1.13 -5.94
CA LEU A 18 30.65 0.65 -5.32
C LEU A 18 31.89 1.06 -6.14
N GLU A 19 31.85 0.91 -7.46
CA GLU A 19 32.92 1.36 -8.36
C GLU A 19 33.15 2.88 -8.31
N ALA A 20 32.10 3.65 -8.01
CA ALA A 20 32.19 5.10 -7.82
C ALA A 20 32.71 5.51 -6.43
N GLY A 21 32.97 4.56 -5.53
CA GLY A 21 33.55 4.81 -4.21
C GLY A 21 32.57 4.76 -3.04
N ALA A 22 31.34 4.29 -3.24
CA ALA A 22 30.45 3.97 -2.13
C ALA A 22 31.04 2.84 -1.27
N THR A 23 30.95 2.98 0.05
CA THR A 23 31.28 1.93 1.02
C THR A 23 30.20 0.86 1.03
N ASP A 24 28.93 1.28 0.99
CA ASP A 24 27.76 0.41 0.91
C ASP A 24 26.74 1.05 -0.04
N ALA A 25 25.90 0.22 -0.67
CA ALA A 25 24.84 0.69 -1.56
C ALA A 25 23.67 -0.29 -1.57
N GLU A 26 22.47 0.23 -1.72
CA GLU A 26 21.24 -0.55 -1.91
C GLU A 26 20.42 0.05 -3.06
N CYS A 27 19.69 -0.81 -3.74
CA CYS A 27 18.86 -0.46 -4.87
C CYS A 27 17.51 -1.16 -4.76
N THR A 28 16.46 -0.35 -4.83
CA THR A 28 15.08 -0.84 -4.97
C THR A 28 14.64 -0.61 -6.41
N ALA A 29 14.04 -1.63 -7.02
CA ALA A 29 13.42 -1.50 -8.33
C ALA A 29 11.98 -1.99 -8.25
N ALA A 30 11.08 -1.29 -8.94
CA ALA A 30 9.69 -1.68 -9.02
C ALA A 30 9.18 -1.50 -10.45
N GLU A 31 8.32 -2.42 -10.88
CA GLU A 31 7.50 -2.28 -12.08
C GLU A 31 6.09 -2.77 -11.79
N GLY A 32 5.11 -2.21 -12.46
CA GLY A 32 3.73 -2.63 -12.28
C GLY A 32 2.77 -2.02 -13.28
N GLU A 33 1.61 -2.63 -13.35
CA GLU A 33 0.49 -2.22 -14.17
C GLU A 33 -0.68 -1.86 -13.26
N GLU A 34 -1.32 -0.74 -13.55
CA GLU A 34 -2.49 -0.24 -12.86
C GLU A 34 -3.65 -0.11 -13.84
N PHE A 35 -4.81 -0.56 -13.41
CA PHE A 35 -6.08 -0.35 -14.08
C PHE A 35 -7.06 0.32 -13.12
N SER A 36 -7.79 1.33 -13.60
CA SER A 36 -8.91 1.92 -12.88
C SER A 36 -10.04 2.25 -13.85
N ALA A 37 -11.24 1.73 -13.59
CA ALA A 37 -12.46 2.10 -14.29
C ALA A 37 -13.42 2.76 -13.31
N ASN A 38 -13.79 4.01 -13.59
CA ASN A 38 -14.76 4.75 -12.81
C ASN A 38 -16.06 4.90 -13.60
N VAL A 39 -17.15 4.50 -12.98
CA VAL A 39 -18.50 4.58 -13.52
C VAL A 39 -19.27 5.58 -12.67
N ARG A 40 -20.07 6.41 -13.33
CA ARG A 40 -20.96 7.33 -12.66
C ARG A 40 -22.28 7.41 -13.40
N MET A 41 -23.38 7.27 -12.66
CA MET A 41 -24.73 7.30 -13.23
C MET A 41 -24.91 6.29 -14.38
N ARG A 42 -24.37 5.07 -14.22
CA ARG A 42 -24.37 3.93 -15.15
C ARG A 42 -23.46 4.06 -16.36
N GLU A 43 -22.80 5.20 -16.52
CA GLU A 43 -21.91 5.49 -17.62
C GLU A 43 -20.45 5.42 -17.19
N LEU A 44 -19.58 4.93 -18.10
CA LEU A 44 -18.15 4.96 -17.87
C LEU A 44 -17.67 6.42 -17.93
N GLU A 45 -17.15 6.92 -16.82
CA GLU A 45 -16.66 8.30 -16.70
C GLU A 45 -15.18 8.40 -17.04
N SER A 46 -14.36 7.46 -16.54
CA SER A 46 -12.94 7.39 -16.87
C SER A 46 -12.42 5.96 -16.85
N LEU A 47 -11.42 5.72 -17.68
CA LEU A 47 -10.66 4.48 -17.74
C LEU A 47 -9.18 4.83 -17.82
N LYS A 48 -8.41 4.33 -16.87
CA LYS A 48 -6.95 4.49 -16.80
C LYS A 48 -6.30 3.12 -16.87
N GLU A 49 -5.37 2.97 -17.80
CA GLU A 49 -4.41 1.88 -17.84
C GLU A 49 -3.01 2.51 -17.85
N ALA A 50 -2.19 2.17 -16.86
CA ALA A 50 -0.86 2.74 -16.71
C ALA A 50 0.16 1.67 -16.31
N GLY A 51 1.24 1.58 -17.09
CA GLY A 51 2.45 0.88 -16.69
C GLY A 51 3.39 1.86 -16.00
N SER A 52 3.95 1.48 -14.86
CA SER A 52 4.98 2.23 -14.17
C SER A 52 6.21 1.34 -13.95
N ARG A 53 7.38 1.98 -13.99
CA ARG A 53 8.63 1.35 -13.59
C ARG A 53 9.58 2.41 -13.06
N GLY A 54 10.41 2.03 -12.11
CA GLY A 54 11.39 2.93 -11.53
C GLY A 54 12.42 2.20 -10.69
N MET A 55 13.51 2.90 -10.42
CA MET A 55 14.60 2.45 -9.56
C MET A 55 14.99 3.56 -8.60
N GLY A 56 15.23 3.21 -7.36
CA GLY A 56 15.86 4.03 -6.33
C GLY A 56 17.22 3.44 -5.97
N VAL A 57 18.17 4.31 -5.64
CA VAL A 57 19.45 3.90 -5.05
C VAL A 57 19.68 4.73 -3.79
N ARG A 58 20.15 4.07 -2.74
CA ARG A 58 20.75 4.72 -1.58
C ARG A 58 22.21 4.26 -1.48
N VAL A 59 23.12 5.21 -1.38
CA VAL A 59 24.57 4.97 -1.27
C VAL A 59 25.06 5.51 0.06
N LEU A 60 26.07 4.84 0.60
CA LEU A 60 26.79 5.25 1.80
C LEU A 60 28.25 5.48 1.45
N VAL A 61 28.79 6.66 1.74
CA VAL A 61 30.22 6.97 1.65
C VAL A 61 30.72 7.15 3.09
N GLY A 62 31.34 6.10 3.64
CA GLY A 62 31.56 5.99 5.08
C GLY A 62 30.22 5.99 5.82
N ARG A 63 29.91 7.08 6.52
CA ARG A 63 28.66 7.28 7.29
C ARG A 63 27.76 8.38 6.70
N ARG A 64 28.04 8.83 5.48
CA ARG A 64 27.23 9.82 4.77
C ARG A 64 26.30 9.12 3.80
N ALA A 65 25.03 9.47 3.81
CA ALA A 65 24.02 8.84 2.96
C ALA A 65 23.57 9.77 1.84
N GLY A 66 23.45 9.24 0.63
CA GLY A 66 22.84 9.93 -0.50
C GLY A 66 21.84 9.02 -1.19
N SER A 67 20.72 9.57 -1.65
CA SER A 67 19.67 8.78 -2.31
C SER A 67 19.13 9.50 -3.53
N ALA A 68 18.85 8.75 -4.58
CA ALA A 68 18.25 9.25 -5.81
C ALA A 68 17.29 8.21 -6.39
N SER A 69 16.39 8.64 -7.29
CA SER A 69 15.44 7.76 -7.98
C SER A 69 15.24 8.19 -9.42
N THR A 70 14.90 7.24 -10.31
CA THR A 70 14.66 7.48 -11.74
C THR A 70 13.61 6.52 -12.30
N SER A 71 12.88 6.97 -13.33
CA SER A 71 12.08 6.09 -14.22
C SER A 71 12.78 5.80 -15.56
N ASP A 72 13.87 6.51 -15.85
CA ASP A 72 14.73 6.27 -17.01
C ASP A 72 15.74 5.17 -16.69
N LEU A 73 15.42 3.95 -17.12
CA LEU A 73 16.24 2.75 -16.94
C LEU A 73 17.24 2.54 -18.08
N SER A 74 17.45 3.55 -18.93
CA SER A 74 18.54 3.52 -19.90
C SER A 74 19.89 3.55 -19.18
N ARG A 75 20.96 3.16 -19.89
CA ARG A 75 22.32 3.25 -19.37
C ARG A 75 22.66 4.66 -18.87
N GLU A 76 22.30 5.68 -19.63
CA GLU A 76 22.52 7.08 -19.25
C GLU A 76 21.71 7.46 -18.00
N GLY A 77 20.45 7.00 -17.92
CA GLY A 77 19.59 7.18 -16.75
C GLY A 77 20.18 6.58 -15.48
N ILE A 78 20.72 5.36 -15.56
CA ILE A 78 21.40 4.68 -14.46
C ILE A 78 22.70 5.38 -14.06
N GLU A 79 23.50 5.81 -15.04
CA GLU A 79 24.74 6.57 -14.77
C GLU A 79 24.43 7.90 -14.07
N ARG A 80 23.35 8.59 -14.48
CA ARG A 80 22.86 9.79 -13.79
C ARG A 80 22.38 9.48 -12.38
N LEU A 81 21.59 8.42 -12.21
CA LEU A 81 21.05 7.99 -10.91
C LEU A 81 22.16 7.81 -9.87
N VAL A 82 23.17 7.00 -10.21
CA VAL A 82 24.31 6.72 -9.31
C VAL A 82 25.08 8.00 -9.02
N ARG A 83 25.40 8.81 -10.05
CA ARG A 83 26.13 10.07 -9.87
C ARG A 83 25.40 11.01 -8.92
N SER A 84 24.09 11.21 -9.10
CA SER A 84 23.30 12.08 -8.23
C SER A 84 23.25 11.59 -6.78
N ALA A 85 23.15 10.27 -6.55
CA ALA A 85 23.22 9.74 -5.20
C ALA A 85 24.59 9.96 -4.54
N MET A 86 25.69 9.79 -5.30
CA MET A 86 27.05 10.06 -4.82
C MET A 86 27.27 11.54 -4.50
N GLU A 87 26.85 12.45 -5.38
CA GLU A 87 26.92 13.90 -5.16
C GLU A 87 26.17 14.33 -3.89
N LEU A 88 25.01 13.71 -3.62
CA LEU A 88 24.24 13.95 -2.38
C LEU A 88 24.96 13.39 -1.15
N ALA A 89 25.61 12.23 -1.24
CA ALA A 89 26.39 11.67 -0.15
C ALA A 89 27.61 12.56 0.21
N GLU A 90 28.23 13.23 -0.76
CA GLU A 90 29.37 14.12 -0.50
C GLU A 90 29.00 15.35 0.35
N VAL A 91 27.81 15.92 0.11
CA VAL A 91 27.32 17.14 0.77
C VAL A 91 26.52 16.89 2.05
N THR A 92 26.25 15.63 2.39
CA THR A 92 25.58 15.27 3.63
C THR A 92 26.56 15.12 4.80
N ASN A 93 26.03 15.29 6.01
CA ASN A 93 26.78 15.07 7.24
C ASN A 93 26.84 13.57 7.54
N GLU A 94 27.86 13.19 8.29
CA GLU A 94 27.95 11.82 8.82
C GLU A 94 26.84 11.56 9.85
N ASP A 95 26.22 10.39 9.74
CA ASP A 95 25.29 9.86 10.73
C ASP A 95 25.89 8.56 11.31
N PRO A 96 26.25 8.53 12.61
CA PRO A 96 26.83 7.34 13.24
C PRO A 96 25.88 6.14 13.26
N HIS A 97 24.58 6.34 13.04
CA HIS A 97 23.58 5.29 12.97
C HIS A 97 23.24 4.85 11.54
N ALA A 98 23.76 5.56 10.51
CA ALA A 98 23.55 5.15 9.13
C ALA A 98 24.37 3.90 8.79
N GLY A 99 23.72 2.91 8.19
CA GLY A 99 24.32 1.67 7.73
C GLY A 99 23.32 0.83 6.94
N LEU A 100 23.79 -0.32 6.49
CA LEU A 100 22.95 -1.45 6.08
C LEU A 100 22.90 -2.47 7.23
N PRO A 101 21.88 -3.33 7.30
CA PRO A 101 21.87 -4.45 8.23
C PRO A 101 23.11 -5.36 8.10
N GLU A 102 23.39 -6.13 9.13
CA GLU A 102 24.46 -7.12 9.07
C GLU A 102 24.05 -8.32 8.20
N PRO A 103 25.00 -8.98 7.51
CA PRO A 103 24.68 -10.08 6.58
C PRO A 103 23.84 -11.22 7.17
N GLU A 104 23.99 -11.49 8.47
CA GLU A 104 23.23 -12.52 9.19
C GLU A 104 21.77 -12.13 9.48
N GLU A 105 21.43 -10.85 9.38
CA GLU A 105 20.06 -10.35 9.57
C GLU A 105 19.23 -10.45 8.28
N PHE A 106 19.90 -10.58 7.14
CA PHE A 106 19.21 -10.70 5.86
C PHE A 106 18.45 -12.02 5.74
N GLY A 107 17.32 -11.96 5.05
CA GLY A 107 16.50 -13.15 4.85
C GLY A 107 15.22 -12.84 4.09
N SER A 108 14.52 -13.91 3.74
CA SER A 108 13.21 -13.86 3.12
C SER A 108 12.36 -14.94 3.74
N LEU A 109 11.07 -14.66 3.97
CA LEU A 109 10.11 -15.73 4.25
C LEU A 109 10.10 -16.74 3.11
N GLU A 110 9.93 -18.02 3.47
CA GLU A 110 9.88 -19.13 2.52
C GLU A 110 8.41 -19.56 2.24
N GLY A 111 8.22 -20.26 1.13
CA GLY A 111 6.92 -20.81 0.74
C GLY A 111 6.02 -19.85 -0.04
N ASP A 112 4.81 -20.30 -0.35
CA ASP A 112 3.83 -19.49 -1.06
C ASP A 112 3.13 -18.49 -0.10
N LEU A 113 3.60 -17.24 -0.13
CA LEU A 113 3.03 -16.13 0.63
C LEU A 113 1.70 -15.61 0.06
N ARG A 114 1.23 -16.15 -1.07
CA ARG A 114 -0.03 -15.78 -1.75
C ARG A 114 -0.16 -14.28 -2.03
N LEU A 115 0.94 -13.64 -2.39
CA LEU A 115 1.00 -12.19 -2.63
C LEU A 115 0.46 -11.76 -3.99
N CYS A 116 0.53 -12.66 -4.98
CA CYS A 116 0.12 -12.43 -6.36
C CYS A 116 -0.81 -13.54 -6.83
N ALA A 117 -1.88 -13.18 -7.55
CA ALA A 117 -2.89 -14.08 -8.08
C ALA A 117 -3.12 -13.83 -9.57
N ALA A 118 -3.00 -14.89 -10.37
CA ALA A 118 -3.13 -14.83 -11.82
C ALA A 118 -4.55 -14.45 -12.31
N ASP A 119 -5.56 -14.59 -11.45
CA ASP A 119 -6.95 -14.28 -11.79
C ASP A 119 -7.27 -12.78 -11.78
N VAL A 120 -6.33 -11.93 -11.36
CA VAL A 120 -6.40 -10.46 -11.52
C VAL A 120 -5.95 -10.07 -12.92
N ALA A 121 -4.81 -10.59 -13.37
CA ALA A 121 -4.21 -10.34 -14.68
C ALA A 121 -5.11 -10.75 -15.85
N GLY A 122 -5.80 -11.87 -15.69
CA GLY A 122 -6.64 -12.46 -16.73
C GLY A 122 -7.97 -11.75 -16.98
N LEU A 123 -8.32 -10.69 -16.23
CA LEU A 123 -9.60 -10.00 -16.38
C LEU A 123 -9.59 -9.08 -17.59
N ALA A 124 -10.54 -9.30 -18.51
CA ALA A 124 -10.78 -8.41 -19.64
C ALA A 124 -11.30 -7.05 -19.17
N THR A 125 -10.87 -5.98 -19.84
CA THR A 125 -11.24 -4.59 -19.53
C THR A 125 -12.75 -4.39 -19.47
N GLU A 126 -13.52 -4.99 -20.39
CA GLU A 126 -14.98 -4.92 -20.40
C GLU A 126 -15.59 -5.55 -19.13
N SER A 127 -15.00 -6.63 -18.63
CA SER A 127 -15.46 -7.29 -17.40
C SER A 127 -15.22 -6.39 -16.19
N LYS A 128 -14.07 -5.69 -16.13
CA LYS A 128 -13.73 -4.75 -15.06
C LYS A 128 -14.71 -3.57 -15.02
N VAL A 129 -15.06 -3.01 -16.17
CA VAL A 129 -16.07 -1.94 -16.29
C VAL A 129 -17.45 -2.44 -15.85
N GLU A 130 -17.84 -3.64 -16.29
CA GLU A 130 -19.14 -4.22 -15.94
C GLU A 130 -19.27 -4.51 -14.44
N ILE A 131 -18.18 -4.89 -13.78
CA ILE A 131 -18.15 -5.04 -12.31
C ILE A 131 -18.49 -3.72 -11.61
N ALA A 132 -17.87 -2.61 -12.00
CA ALA A 132 -18.17 -1.29 -11.43
C ALA A 132 -19.63 -0.88 -11.69
N LYS A 133 -20.13 -1.10 -12.92
CA LYS A 133 -21.54 -0.84 -13.28
C LYS A 133 -22.52 -1.63 -12.43
N ARG A 134 -22.27 -2.93 -12.21
CA ARG A 134 -23.11 -3.80 -11.38
C ARG A 134 -23.15 -3.35 -9.92
N ALA A 135 -22.04 -2.86 -9.38
CA ALA A 135 -22.00 -2.30 -8.03
C ALA A 135 -22.86 -1.03 -7.93
N GLU A 136 -22.74 -0.10 -8.88
CA GLU A 136 -23.54 1.13 -8.87
C GLU A 136 -25.04 0.84 -9.07
N GLU A 137 -25.38 -0.03 -10.02
CA GLU A 137 -26.77 -0.40 -10.32
C GLU A 137 -27.43 -1.07 -9.10
N ALA A 138 -26.72 -1.94 -8.40
CA ALA A 138 -27.24 -2.56 -7.18
C ALA A 138 -27.46 -1.53 -6.06
N ALA A 139 -26.66 -0.47 -6.00
CA ALA A 139 -26.87 0.63 -5.06
C ALA A 139 -28.18 1.39 -5.38
N PHE A 140 -28.40 1.77 -6.64
CA PHE A 140 -29.65 2.40 -7.09
C PHE A 140 -30.89 1.52 -6.87
N ALA A 141 -30.78 0.22 -7.14
CA ALA A 141 -31.87 -0.73 -6.99
C ALA A 141 -32.25 -1.03 -5.52
N THR A 142 -31.51 -0.50 -4.54
CA THR A 142 -31.74 -0.78 -3.12
C THR A 142 -32.91 0.00 -2.54
N ASP A 143 -33.06 1.29 -2.87
CA ASP A 143 -34.13 2.15 -2.36
C ASP A 143 -34.29 3.36 -3.30
N PRO A 144 -35.52 3.79 -3.64
CA PRO A 144 -35.74 4.92 -4.55
C PRO A 144 -35.18 6.27 -4.04
N ARG A 145 -34.87 6.39 -2.74
CA ARG A 145 -34.17 7.55 -2.18
C ARG A 145 -32.69 7.59 -2.56
N VAL A 146 -32.11 6.47 -3.01
CA VAL A 146 -30.78 6.45 -3.64
C VAL A 146 -30.97 6.81 -5.10
N SER A 147 -30.98 8.11 -5.40
CA SER A 147 -31.27 8.63 -6.74
C SER A 147 -30.06 9.30 -7.41
N ASN A 148 -28.91 9.35 -6.73
CA ASN A 148 -27.67 9.92 -7.25
C ASN A 148 -26.47 9.10 -6.72
N SER A 149 -25.30 9.31 -7.32
CA SER A 149 -24.08 8.57 -7.02
C SER A 149 -22.85 9.45 -7.23
N GLU A 150 -21.82 9.27 -6.40
CA GLU A 150 -20.48 9.79 -6.66
C GLU A 150 -19.63 8.83 -7.50
N GLY A 151 -20.19 7.68 -7.83
CA GLY A 151 -19.65 6.68 -8.74
C GLY A 151 -19.41 5.33 -8.07
N ALA A 152 -18.95 4.40 -8.89
CA ALA A 152 -18.42 3.11 -8.51
C ALA A 152 -17.12 2.88 -9.27
N SER A 153 -16.17 2.17 -8.65
CA SER A 153 -14.89 1.86 -9.27
C SER A 153 -14.62 0.37 -9.29
N PHE A 154 -13.86 -0.06 -10.30
CA PHE A 154 -13.06 -1.26 -10.23
C PHE A 154 -11.60 -0.88 -10.47
N ASP A 155 -10.74 -1.30 -9.55
CA ASP A 155 -9.31 -1.03 -9.59
C ASP A 155 -8.56 -2.35 -9.53
N SER A 156 -7.48 -2.47 -10.29
CA SER A 156 -6.56 -3.60 -10.17
C SER A 156 -5.13 -3.18 -10.37
N HIS A 157 -4.22 -3.86 -9.69
CA HIS A 157 -2.80 -3.64 -9.80
C HIS A 157 -2.07 -4.97 -9.82
N GLU A 158 -1.02 -5.01 -10.61
CA GLU A 158 0.02 -6.03 -10.55
C GLU A 158 1.36 -5.34 -10.43
N GLY A 159 2.18 -5.83 -9.51
CA GLY A 159 3.43 -5.21 -9.14
C GLY A 159 4.52 -6.25 -8.94
N ARG A 160 5.74 -5.81 -9.18
CA ARG A 160 6.97 -6.56 -8.93
C ARG A 160 7.92 -5.65 -8.18
N HIS A 161 8.44 -6.14 -7.08
CA HIS A 161 9.37 -5.44 -6.21
C HIS A 161 10.68 -6.22 -6.15
N ILE A 162 11.78 -5.49 -6.29
CA ILE A 162 13.14 -6.01 -6.24
C ILE A 162 13.93 -5.15 -5.28
N PHE A 163 14.72 -5.79 -4.42
CA PHE A 163 15.66 -5.12 -3.53
C PHE A 163 17.00 -5.84 -3.59
N VAL A 164 18.07 -5.07 -3.77
CA VAL A 164 19.45 -5.57 -3.85
C VAL A 164 20.36 -4.66 -3.05
N ASN A 165 21.30 -5.22 -2.29
CA ASN A 165 22.32 -4.42 -1.59
C ASN A 165 23.75 -4.94 -1.79
N SER A 166 24.73 -4.11 -1.43
CA SER A 166 26.17 -4.37 -1.55
C SER A 166 26.67 -5.49 -0.64
N ARG A 167 25.90 -5.83 0.40
CA ARG A 167 26.26 -6.85 1.40
C ARG A 167 25.73 -8.24 1.05
N GLY A 168 25.20 -8.42 -0.16
CA GLY A 168 24.88 -9.73 -0.73
C GLY A 168 23.42 -10.12 -0.64
N PHE A 169 22.52 -9.25 -0.18
CA PHE A 169 21.09 -9.51 -0.30
C PHE A 169 20.59 -9.18 -1.70
N ALA A 170 19.76 -10.09 -2.23
CA ALA A 170 18.96 -9.87 -3.42
C ALA A 170 17.63 -10.60 -3.26
N GLY A 171 16.54 -9.84 -3.26
CA GLY A 171 15.19 -10.35 -3.05
C GLY A 171 14.24 -9.81 -4.10
N GLU A 172 13.24 -10.62 -4.44
CA GLU A 172 12.17 -10.25 -5.35
C GLU A 172 10.85 -10.86 -4.90
N TYR A 173 9.75 -10.12 -5.06
CA TYR A 173 8.42 -10.67 -4.99
C TYR A 173 7.44 -9.94 -5.90
N ARG A 174 6.31 -10.60 -6.18
CA ARG A 174 5.20 -10.02 -6.93
C ARG A 174 3.99 -9.84 -6.04
N THR A 175 3.22 -8.82 -6.35
CA THR A 175 1.95 -8.53 -5.68
C THR A 175 0.86 -8.33 -6.70
N SER A 176 -0.36 -8.71 -6.35
CA SER A 176 -1.55 -8.25 -7.05
C SER A 176 -2.61 -7.78 -6.06
N TYR A 177 -3.48 -6.90 -6.52
CA TYR A 177 -4.76 -6.65 -5.87
C TYR A 177 -5.82 -6.27 -6.89
N CYS A 178 -7.06 -6.43 -6.48
CA CYS A 178 -8.21 -5.81 -7.13
C CYS A 178 -9.19 -5.32 -6.06
N SER A 179 -9.97 -4.32 -6.42
CA SER A 179 -11.04 -3.79 -5.57
C SER A 179 -12.24 -3.38 -6.38
N VAL A 180 -13.40 -3.43 -5.74
CA VAL A 180 -14.64 -2.83 -6.22
C VAL A 180 -15.22 -1.94 -5.12
N SER A 181 -15.70 -0.76 -5.50
CA SER A 181 -16.29 0.19 -4.57
C SER A 181 -17.52 0.87 -5.15
N ALA A 182 -18.40 1.39 -4.28
CA ALA A 182 -19.54 2.21 -4.68
C ALA A 182 -19.80 3.31 -3.64
N VAL A 183 -20.15 4.51 -4.13
CA VAL A 183 -20.42 5.70 -3.30
C VAL A 183 -21.80 6.31 -3.66
N PRO A 184 -22.91 5.65 -3.27
CA PRO A 184 -24.24 6.17 -3.53
C PRO A 184 -24.60 7.38 -2.66
N VAL A 185 -25.51 8.19 -3.17
CA VAL A 185 -26.08 9.34 -2.47
C VAL A 185 -27.57 9.11 -2.23
N ALA A 186 -27.94 9.06 -0.96
CA ALA A 186 -29.33 8.98 -0.52
C ALA A 186 -29.89 10.38 -0.29
N ARG A 187 -31.12 10.63 -0.73
CA ARG A 187 -31.83 11.90 -0.52
C ARG A 187 -33.22 11.68 0.04
N GLU A 188 -33.57 12.49 1.04
CA GLU A 188 -34.92 12.57 1.57
C GLU A 188 -35.24 14.01 2.01
N ALA A 189 -36.23 14.63 1.35
CA ALA A 189 -36.52 16.06 1.48
C ALA A 189 -35.23 16.91 1.27
N ASP A 190 -34.83 17.67 2.30
CA ASP A 190 -33.64 18.52 2.30
C ASP A 190 -32.38 17.81 2.83
N SER A 191 -32.48 16.55 3.27
CA SER A 191 -31.34 15.74 3.69
C SER A 191 -30.73 15.03 2.48
N MET A 192 -29.42 15.18 2.31
CA MET A 192 -28.62 14.51 1.31
C MET A 192 -27.38 13.92 1.98
N GLU A 193 -27.26 12.61 1.93
CA GLU A 193 -26.20 11.88 2.63
C GLU A 193 -25.53 10.90 1.67
N ARG A 194 -24.20 10.85 1.74
CA ARG A 194 -23.41 9.83 1.05
C ARG A 194 -22.74 8.93 2.06
N ASP A 195 -22.52 7.70 1.65
CA ASP A 195 -21.60 6.77 2.29
C ASP A 195 -21.05 5.85 1.21
N TYR A 196 -20.15 4.95 1.58
CA TYR A 196 -19.50 4.05 0.65
C TYR A 196 -19.35 2.65 1.24
N TRP A 197 -19.12 1.70 0.36
CA TRP A 197 -18.61 0.39 0.70
C TRP A 197 -17.65 -0.09 -0.38
N ASP A 198 -16.71 -0.91 0.04
CA ASP A 198 -15.64 -1.44 -0.78
C ASP A 198 -15.32 -2.89 -0.41
N SER A 199 -14.77 -3.61 -1.39
CA SER A 199 -14.17 -4.92 -1.20
C SER A 199 -12.81 -4.90 -1.88
N LEU A 200 -11.79 -5.43 -1.20
CA LEU A 200 -10.38 -5.41 -1.63
C LEU A 200 -9.78 -6.79 -1.38
N SER A 201 -9.10 -7.34 -2.38
CA SER A 201 -8.51 -8.67 -2.30
C SER A 201 -7.28 -8.79 -3.19
N ARG A 202 -6.34 -9.68 -2.83
CA ARG A 202 -5.19 -10.03 -3.69
C ARG A 202 -5.60 -10.82 -4.93
N SER A 203 -6.73 -11.51 -4.87
CA SER A 203 -7.30 -12.36 -5.93
C SER A 203 -8.72 -11.91 -6.27
N PHE A 204 -9.09 -11.98 -7.56
CA PHE A 204 -10.44 -11.64 -8.00
C PHE A 204 -11.51 -12.50 -7.31
N ARG A 205 -11.22 -13.78 -7.08
CA ARG A 205 -12.13 -14.71 -6.38
C ARG A 205 -12.36 -14.37 -4.91
N GLY A 206 -11.49 -13.55 -4.32
CA GLY A 206 -11.62 -13.08 -2.95
C GLY A 206 -12.47 -11.81 -2.80
N LEU A 207 -12.90 -11.18 -3.91
CA LEU A 207 -13.81 -10.04 -3.85
C LEU A 207 -15.23 -10.46 -3.50
N ASP A 208 -15.89 -9.60 -2.73
CA ASP A 208 -17.34 -9.66 -2.56
C ASP A 208 -18.03 -9.44 -3.91
N LYS A 209 -19.26 -9.95 -4.03
CA LYS A 209 -20.06 -9.71 -5.22
C LYS A 209 -20.31 -8.21 -5.37
N PRO A 210 -20.18 -7.64 -6.59
CA PRO A 210 -20.43 -6.21 -6.81
C PRO A 210 -21.81 -5.78 -6.32
N GLU A 211 -22.82 -6.65 -6.45
CA GLU A 211 -24.16 -6.38 -5.95
C GLU A 211 -24.22 -6.21 -4.44
N ASP A 212 -23.45 -7.01 -3.68
CA ASP A 212 -23.43 -6.93 -2.22
C ASP A 212 -22.71 -5.66 -1.76
N VAL A 213 -21.66 -5.24 -2.49
CA VAL A 213 -20.96 -3.96 -2.27
C VAL A 213 -21.91 -2.78 -2.49
N GLY A 214 -22.59 -2.74 -3.64
CA GLY A 214 -23.56 -1.69 -3.97
C GLY A 214 -24.69 -1.58 -2.95
N ARG A 215 -25.33 -2.72 -2.60
CA ARG A 215 -26.41 -2.75 -1.59
C ARG A 215 -25.93 -2.31 -0.22
N THR A 216 -24.72 -2.70 0.18
CA THR A 216 -24.16 -2.31 1.49
C THR A 216 -23.87 -0.82 1.53
N ALA A 217 -23.26 -0.26 0.48
CA ALA A 217 -23.03 1.16 0.35
C ALA A 217 -24.35 1.97 0.42
N ALA A 218 -25.38 1.52 -0.29
CA ALA A 218 -26.70 2.15 -0.28
C ALA A 218 -27.35 2.14 1.11
N ARG A 219 -27.34 0.98 1.80
CA ARG A 219 -27.87 0.87 3.17
C ARG A 219 -27.16 1.80 4.15
N ARG A 220 -25.84 1.97 3.99
CA ARG A 220 -25.04 2.88 4.81
C ARG A 220 -25.43 4.34 4.55
N ALA A 221 -25.54 4.76 3.29
CA ALA A 221 -25.98 6.11 2.93
C ALA A 221 -27.40 6.40 3.46
N LEU A 222 -28.33 5.47 3.29
CA LEU A 222 -29.71 5.57 3.80
C LEU A 222 -29.76 5.71 5.32
N ARG A 223 -28.91 4.99 6.07
CA ARG A 223 -28.86 5.04 7.54
C ARG A 223 -28.45 6.42 8.07
N ARG A 224 -27.75 7.22 7.26
CA ARG A 224 -27.32 8.57 7.63
C ARG A 224 -28.43 9.62 7.51
N LEU A 225 -29.51 9.33 6.79
CA LEU A 225 -30.62 10.27 6.61
C LEU A 225 -31.22 10.68 7.96
N ARG A 226 -31.59 11.96 8.07
CA ARG A 226 -32.14 12.58 9.28
C ARG A 226 -31.25 12.40 10.52
N PRO A 227 -29.97 12.83 10.48
CA PRO A 227 -29.13 12.76 11.65
C PRO A 227 -29.69 13.68 12.75
N VAL A 228 -29.62 13.23 14.00
CA VAL A 228 -30.03 14.03 15.16
C VAL A 228 -28.80 14.40 15.97
N LYS A 229 -28.67 15.68 16.29
CA LYS A 229 -27.62 16.16 17.21
C LYS A 229 -27.98 15.74 18.63
N VAL A 230 -27.09 14.97 19.25
CA VAL A 230 -27.21 14.60 20.67
C VAL A 230 -26.67 15.70 21.58
N GLN A 231 -27.17 15.76 22.82
CA GLN A 231 -26.63 16.65 23.85
C GLN A 231 -25.25 16.16 24.32
N THR A 232 -24.44 17.09 24.83
CA THR A 232 -23.13 16.76 25.43
C THR A 232 -23.33 15.85 26.64
N GLN A 233 -22.73 14.65 26.60
CA GLN A 233 -22.88 13.63 27.64
C GLN A 233 -21.68 12.68 27.68
N LYS A 234 -21.51 11.95 28.78
CA LYS A 234 -20.57 10.82 28.89
C LYS A 234 -21.37 9.53 28.71
N VAL A 235 -21.05 8.76 27.68
CA VAL A 235 -21.73 7.50 27.33
C VAL A 235 -20.71 6.49 26.79
N PRO A 236 -21.02 5.18 26.83
CA PRO A 236 -20.24 4.19 26.09
C PRO A 236 -20.23 4.52 24.59
N VAL A 237 -19.07 4.39 23.95
CA VAL A 237 -18.89 4.57 22.50
C VAL A 237 -18.48 3.24 21.89
N VAL A 238 -19.20 2.81 20.87
CA VAL A 238 -18.85 1.63 20.08
C VAL A 238 -18.28 2.10 18.75
N PHE A 239 -17.03 1.77 18.49
CA PHE A 239 -16.39 2.02 17.20
C PHE A 239 -16.74 0.89 16.23
N GLU A 240 -17.28 1.25 15.07
CA GLU A 240 -17.46 0.33 13.95
C GLU A 240 -16.08 -0.15 13.45
N PRO A 241 -15.93 -1.40 12.96
CA PRO A 241 -14.61 -1.99 12.67
C PRO A 241 -13.68 -1.15 11.79
N ARG A 242 -14.20 -0.42 10.79
CA ARG A 242 -13.39 0.42 9.90
C ARG A 242 -12.84 1.64 10.62
N VAL A 243 -13.63 2.21 11.54
CA VAL A 243 -13.17 3.29 12.42
C VAL A 243 -12.20 2.76 13.48
N ALA A 244 -12.47 1.57 14.04
CA ALA A 244 -11.60 0.94 15.02
C ALA A 244 -10.19 0.66 14.47
N ARG A 245 -10.08 0.29 13.18
CA ARG A 245 -8.78 0.17 12.48
C ARG A 245 -7.94 1.45 12.59
N GLY A 246 -8.56 2.63 12.46
CA GLY A 246 -7.87 3.91 12.59
C GLY A 246 -7.26 4.14 13.98
N LEU A 247 -7.94 3.67 15.04
CA LEU A 247 -7.39 3.72 16.40
C LEU A 247 -6.14 2.85 16.55
N MET A 248 -6.09 1.70 15.88
CA MET A 248 -4.90 0.84 15.87
C MET A 248 -3.74 1.52 15.16
N GLY A 249 -4.00 2.24 14.06
CA GLY A 249 -2.98 3.05 13.36
C GLY A 249 -2.23 4.02 14.28
N ASN A 250 -2.95 4.71 15.17
CA ASN A 250 -2.34 5.61 16.15
C ASN A 250 -1.38 4.89 17.12
N ILE A 251 -1.63 3.62 17.44
CA ILE A 251 -0.73 2.83 18.28
C ILE A 251 0.55 2.51 17.51
N PHE A 252 0.44 2.08 16.24
CA PHE A 252 1.59 1.82 15.38
C PHE A 252 2.47 3.05 15.20
N GLU A 253 1.87 4.23 14.97
CA GLU A 253 2.61 5.50 14.90
C GLU A 253 3.34 5.81 16.21
N ALA A 254 2.72 5.54 17.36
CA ALA A 254 3.31 5.78 18.67
C ALA A 254 4.45 4.80 19.00
N VAL A 255 4.45 3.57 18.47
CA VAL A 255 5.55 2.60 18.69
C VAL A 255 6.60 2.63 17.58
N HIS A 256 6.42 3.44 16.55
CA HIS A 256 7.37 3.58 15.44
C HIS A 256 8.74 4.06 15.93
N GLY A 257 9.81 3.39 15.50
CA GLY A 257 11.18 3.62 16.00
C GLY A 257 11.64 5.08 15.91
N MET A 258 11.33 5.77 14.80
CA MET A 258 11.67 7.19 14.64
C MET A 258 10.89 8.12 15.57
N ALA A 259 9.63 7.79 15.90
CA ALA A 259 8.83 8.59 16.82
C ALA A 259 9.38 8.46 18.25
N VAL A 260 9.80 7.26 18.62
CA VAL A 260 10.46 7.00 19.92
C VAL A 260 11.82 7.68 19.99
N TYR A 261 12.68 7.50 18.98
CA TYR A 261 14.02 8.10 18.91
C TYR A 261 13.98 9.64 18.98
N ARG A 262 12.99 10.27 18.34
CA ARG A 262 12.80 11.73 18.36
C ARG A 262 12.04 12.25 19.57
N HIS A 263 11.68 11.40 20.53
CA HIS A 263 10.84 11.75 21.68
C HIS A 263 9.48 12.37 21.30
N GLN A 264 8.88 11.90 20.21
CA GLN A 264 7.59 12.37 19.67
C GLN A 264 6.44 11.40 19.96
N SER A 265 6.68 10.38 20.79
CA SER A 265 5.68 9.38 21.16
C SER A 265 5.27 9.46 22.62
N PHE A 266 3.97 9.39 22.88
CA PHE A 266 3.41 9.24 24.23
C PHE A 266 3.65 7.83 24.83
N LEU A 267 4.09 6.87 24.02
CA LEU A 267 4.46 5.51 24.43
C LEU A 267 5.98 5.32 24.60
N ALA A 268 6.79 6.37 24.40
CA ALA A 268 8.21 6.30 24.64
C ALA A 268 8.51 5.90 26.11
N GLY A 269 9.38 4.91 26.31
CA GLY A 269 9.74 4.40 27.64
C GLY A 269 8.70 3.48 28.29
N LYS A 270 7.67 3.02 27.57
CA LYS A 270 6.60 2.15 28.09
C LYS A 270 6.80 0.66 27.85
N ILE A 271 7.99 0.23 27.41
CA ILE A 271 8.30 -1.19 27.24
C ILE A 271 8.19 -1.89 28.60
N GLY A 272 7.37 -2.95 28.66
CA GLY A 272 7.10 -3.72 29.89
C GLY A 272 6.00 -3.12 30.78
N GLU A 273 5.46 -1.94 30.46
CA GLU A 273 4.35 -1.34 31.18
C GLU A 273 3.00 -1.72 30.55
N ARG A 274 1.96 -1.80 31.38
CA ARG A 274 0.58 -1.97 30.92
C ARG A 274 -0.01 -0.63 30.48
N VAL A 275 -0.27 -0.48 29.19
CA VAL A 275 -0.83 0.76 28.60
C VAL A 275 -2.29 0.62 28.14
N ALA A 276 -2.86 -0.59 28.18
CA ALA A 276 -4.22 -0.90 27.78
C ALA A 276 -4.87 -1.95 28.71
N SER A 277 -6.15 -2.26 28.47
CA SER A 277 -6.88 -3.33 29.16
C SER A 277 -6.21 -4.69 28.96
N GLU A 278 -6.24 -5.56 29.99
CA GLU A 278 -5.78 -6.96 29.90
C GLU A 278 -6.53 -7.78 28.85
N GLN A 279 -7.72 -7.34 28.45
CA GLN A 279 -8.55 -8.00 27.44
C GLN A 279 -8.10 -7.69 26.00
N VAL A 280 -7.12 -6.79 25.82
CA VAL A 280 -6.63 -6.37 24.51
C VAL A 280 -5.24 -6.94 24.30
N THR A 281 -5.09 -7.72 23.23
CA THR A 281 -3.80 -8.16 22.70
C THR A 281 -3.72 -7.70 21.25
N LEU A 282 -2.68 -6.93 20.94
CA LEU A 282 -2.37 -6.50 19.58
C LEU A 282 -1.12 -7.25 19.14
N ILE A 283 -1.21 -7.92 18.00
CA ILE A 283 -0.13 -8.69 17.39
C ILE A 283 0.08 -8.09 16.00
N ASP A 284 1.31 -7.72 15.70
CA ASP A 284 1.77 -7.46 14.34
C ASP A 284 2.41 -8.75 13.82
N ASP A 285 1.91 -9.25 12.70
CA ASP A 285 2.34 -10.51 12.09
C ASP A 285 2.37 -10.33 10.57
N GLY A 286 3.55 -10.01 10.06
CA GLY A 286 3.85 -9.82 8.65
C GLY A 286 4.02 -11.14 7.89
N THR A 287 3.77 -12.29 8.52
CA THR A 287 4.06 -13.61 7.94
C THR A 287 2.82 -14.32 7.40
N ILE A 288 1.61 -13.81 7.69
CA ILE A 288 0.34 -14.46 7.35
C ILE A 288 0.12 -14.46 5.83
N PRO A 289 0.09 -15.62 5.13
CA PRO A 289 0.00 -15.63 3.67
C PRO A 289 -1.31 -15.00 3.15
N GLY A 290 -1.21 -14.14 2.15
CA GLY A 290 -2.34 -13.53 1.43
C GLY A 290 -2.90 -12.25 2.04
N LEU A 291 -2.42 -11.80 3.21
CA LEU A 291 -2.83 -10.51 3.76
C LEU A 291 -2.03 -9.35 3.14
N PHE A 292 -2.55 -8.13 3.27
CA PHE A 292 -1.95 -6.94 2.65
C PHE A 292 -0.67 -6.45 3.34
N GLY A 293 -0.49 -6.76 4.63
CA GLY A 293 0.74 -6.45 5.37
C GLY A 293 1.87 -7.46 5.16
N THR A 294 1.61 -8.56 4.45
CA THR A 294 2.58 -9.63 4.24
C THR A 294 3.60 -9.25 3.18
N SER A 295 4.87 -9.36 3.54
CA SER A 295 6.01 -9.26 2.63
C SER A 295 7.05 -10.32 3.01
N PRO A 296 7.86 -10.82 2.07
CA PRO A 296 8.93 -11.75 2.38
C PRO A 296 10.05 -11.13 3.23
N PHE A 297 10.29 -9.83 3.02
CA PHE A 297 11.32 -9.03 3.67
C PHE A 297 10.87 -7.56 3.66
N ASP A 298 11.49 -6.73 4.51
CA ASP A 298 11.28 -5.28 4.57
C ASP A 298 12.15 -4.51 3.58
N ASP A 299 12.06 -3.18 3.58
CA ASP A 299 12.79 -2.31 2.65
C ASP A 299 14.32 -2.24 2.92
N GLU A 300 14.84 -3.04 3.86
CA GLU A 300 16.27 -3.18 4.15
C GLU A 300 16.79 -4.63 3.95
N GLY A 301 15.91 -5.54 3.51
CA GLY A 301 16.24 -6.95 3.26
C GLY A 301 16.19 -7.84 4.50
N VAL A 302 15.57 -7.37 5.59
CA VAL A 302 15.35 -8.15 6.82
C VAL A 302 14.03 -8.92 6.69
N PRO A 303 13.96 -10.21 7.06
CA PRO A 303 12.74 -11.00 6.91
C PRO A 303 11.64 -10.49 7.86
N SER A 304 10.42 -10.43 7.33
CA SER A 304 9.22 -10.06 8.10
C SER A 304 8.95 -11.04 9.25
N ARG A 305 8.26 -10.56 10.30
CA ARG A 305 8.02 -11.29 11.55
C ARG A 305 6.57 -11.21 12.03
#